data_AF-A0A0Q6AF02-F1
#
_entry.id   AF-A0A0Q6AF02-F1
#
_cell.length_a   1.000
_cell.length_b   1.000
_cell.length_c   1.000
_cell.angle_alpha   90.00
_cell.angle_beta   90.00
_cell.angle_gamma   90.00
#
_symmetry.space_group_name_H-M   'P 1'
#
loop_
_entity.id
_entity.type
_entity.pdbx_description
1 polymer ?
#
loop_
_entity_poly.entity_id
_entity_poly.type
_entity_poly.pdbx_seq_one_letter_code
_entity_poly.pdbx_strand_id
1 'polypeptide(L)'
;MEGRDQPEGSLREEARGRTQSRVALPPNLERVNAAAKQAAQTRFTALLHHIDEAALLQAFRRQKRQASAGVDGVTVAKYQEGLTDNIRDLCGRVHTGR
;
A
#
# COMPACT_ATOMS: atom_id res chain seq x y z
N MET A 1 -13.30 -3.28 45.48
CA MET A 1 -13.29 -4.32 44.42
C MET A 1 -14.07 -3.74 43.25
N GLU A 2 -13.54 -3.27 42.14
CA GLU A 2 -12.18 -3.05 41.63
C GLU A 2 -12.27 -1.70 40.88
N GLY A 3 -11.46 -0.72 41.30
CA GLY A 3 -11.21 0.47 40.50
C GLY A 3 -10.12 0.12 39.48
N ARG A 4 -10.37 0.39 38.20
CA ARG A 4 -9.35 0.31 37.16
C ARG A 4 -8.97 1.74 36.79
N ASP A 5 -7.83 2.11 37.36
CA ASP A 5 -7.02 3.29 37.09
C ASP A 5 -6.73 3.41 35.59
N GLN A 6 -7.04 4.57 35.02
CA GLN A 6 -6.65 4.93 33.65
C GLN A 6 -5.19 5.38 33.70
N PRO A 7 -4.27 4.77 32.94
CA PRO A 7 -2.94 5.35 32.82
C PRO A 7 -3.02 6.58 31.91
N GLU A 8 -3.03 7.75 32.55
CA GLU A 8 -2.59 9.01 31.96
C GLU A 8 -1.14 8.83 31.47
N GLY A 9 -0.91 9.00 30.17
CA GLY A 9 0.43 8.93 29.62
C GLY A 9 0.46 8.54 28.15
N SER A 10 0.23 9.50 27.27
CA SER A 10 0.81 9.45 25.93
C SER A 10 1.39 10.81 25.65
N LEU A 11 2.69 10.87 25.90
CA LEU A 11 3.61 11.89 25.49
C LEU A 11 3.23 12.43 24.11
N ARG A 12 3.35 13.75 24.01
CA ARG A 12 3.44 14.56 22.81
C ARG A 12 4.62 14.07 21.96
N GLU A 13 4.54 12.88 21.39
CA GLU A 13 5.39 12.44 20.29
C GLU A 13 4.75 12.99 19.02
N GLU A 14 5.14 14.23 18.75
CA GLU A 14 5.49 14.73 17.41
C GLU A 14 5.02 13.78 16.30
N ALA A 15 3.77 13.98 15.87
CA ALA A 15 3.22 13.33 14.70
C ALA A 15 4.20 13.56 13.55
N ARG A 16 5.00 12.54 13.26
CA ARG A 16 5.99 12.51 12.19
C ARG A 16 5.23 12.62 10.88
N GLY A 17 4.96 13.87 10.50
CA GLY A 17 4.44 14.25 9.20
C GLY A 17 5.46 13.94 8.13
N ARG A 18 5.56 12.67 7.77
CA ARG A 18 6.32 12.19 6.61
C ARG A 18 5.57 11.06 5.93
N THR A 19 4.28 11.30 5.66
CA THR A 19 3.54 10.48 4.70
C THR A 19 4.03 10.77 3.29
N GLN A 20 4.10 9.70 2.50
CA GLN A 20 4.76 9.54 1.19
C GLN A 20 4.09 10.31 0.04
N SER A 21 3.51 11.47 0.31
CA SER A 21 2.68 12.26 -0.62
C SER A 21 3.50 13.12 -1.59
N ARG A 22 4.70 12.67 -2.01
CA ARG A 22 5.59 13.46 -2.89
C ARG A 22 5.94 12.79 -4.21
N VAL A 23 5.43 11.59 -4.49
CA VAL A 23 5.38 11.11 -5.87
C VAL A 23 4.11 11.70 -6.48
N ALA A 24 4.25 12.43 -7.59
CA ALA A 24 3.11 12.94 -8.34
C ALA A 24 2.16 11.78 -8.62
N LEU A 25 0.93 11.89 -8.12
CA LEU A 25 -0.09 10.89 -8.39
C LEU A 25 -0.53 11.06 -9.85
N PRO A 26 -0.81 9.97 -10.55
CA PRO A 26 -1.59 10.03 -11.78
C PRO A 26 -2.85 10.91 -11.56
N PRO A 27 -3.26 11.76 -12.54
CA PRO A 27 -4.35 12.73 -12.37
C PRO A 27 -5.68 12.12 -11.91
N ASN A 28 -5.95 10.89 -12.33
CA ASN A 28 -7.09 10.09 -11.88
C ASN A 28 -7.03 9.78 -10.37
N LEU A 29 -5.85 9.44 -9.83
CA LEU A 29 -5.65 9.18 -8.40
C LEU A 29 -5.60 10.46 -7.56
N GLU A 30 -5.21 11.61 -8.13
CA GLU A 30 -5.29 12.90 -7.43
C GLU A 30 -6.73 13.24 -7.04
N ARG A 31 -7.68 13.01 -7.94
CA ARG A 31 -9.12 13.18 -7.68
C ARG A 31 -9.63 12.22 -6.62
N VAL A 32 -9.22 10.95 -6.67
CA VAL A 32 -9.56 9.95 -5.64
C VAL A 32 -9.05 10.42 -4.28
N ASN A 33 -7.80 10.92 -4.23
CA ASN A 33 -7.19 11.41 -3.00
C ASN A 33 -7.89 12.66 -2.45
N ALA A 34 -8.27 13.61 -3.33
CA ALA A 34 -9.06 14.77 -2.94
C ALA A 34 -10.41 14.39 -2.35
N ALA A 35 -11.14 13.46 -3.00
CA ALA A 35 -12.41 12.94 -2.49
C ALA A 35 -12.23 12.23 -1.13
N ALA A 36 -11.16 11.44 -0.97
CA ALA A 36 -10.85 10.76 0.28
C ALA A 36 -10.55 11.75 1.42
N LYS A 37 -9.90 12.88 1.12
CA LYS A 37 -9.61 13.95 2.10
C LYS A 37 -10.85 14.73 2.51
N GLN A 38 -11.76 15.00 1.57
CA GLN A 38 -12.94 15.84 1.82
C GLN A 38 -14.05 15.09 2.58
N ALA A 39 -14.21 13.80 2.32
CA ALA A 39 -15.29 13.01 2.91
C ALA A 39 -14.79 11.61 3.30
N ALA A 40 -14.54 11.43 4.60
CA ALA A 40 -14.12 10.15 5.18
C ALA A 40 -15.13 9.01 4.96
N GLN A 41 -16.39 9.35 4.68
CA GLN A 41 -17.49 8.39 4.43
C GLN A 41 -17.64 8.04 2.93
N THR A 42 -16.79 8.55 2.05
CA THR A 42 -16.84 8.26 0.61
C THR A 42 -16.55 6.78 0.35
N ARG A 43 -17.50 6.09 -0.30
CA ARG A 43 -17.31 4.72 -0.79
C ARG A 43 -16.69 4.74 -2.18
N PHE A 44 -15.50 4.20 -2.30
CA PHE A 44 -14.86 3.96 -3.60
C PHE A 44 -15.16 2.53 -4.06
N THR A 45 -15.90 2.39 -5.15
CA THR A 45 -16.36 1.08 -5.65
C THR A 45 -15.48 0.49 -6.74
N ALA A 46 -14.59 1.31 -7.33
CA ALA A 46 -13.81 0.92 -8.50
C ALA A 46 -12.35 1.36 -8.35
N LEU A 47 -11.64 1.01 -7.28
CA LEU A 47 -10.21 1.33 -7.17
C LEU A 47 -9.29 0.28 -7.83
N LEU A 48 -9.79 -0.95 -7.98
CA LEU A 48 -9.00 -2.10 -8.43
C LEU A 48 -8.37 -1.87 -9.82
N HIS A 49 -9.07 -1.17 -10.72
CA HIS A 49 -8.58 -0.88 -12.07
C HIS A 49 -7.34 0.05 -12.12
N HIS A 50 -6.95 0.65 -10.99
CA HIS A 50 -5.72 1.44 -10.88
C HIS A 50 -4.49 0.58 -10.59
N ILE A 51 -4.65 -0.72 -10.35
CA ILE A 51 -3.54 -1.63 -10.06
C ILE A 51 -3.02 -2.23 -11.38
N ASP A 52 -2.29 -1.44 -12.16
CA ASP A 52 -1.63 -1.90 -13.39
C ASP A 52 -0.18 -2.41 -13.14
N GLU A 53 0.44 -2.96 -14.18
CA GLU A 53 1.82 -3.46 -14.12
C GLU A 53 2.83 -2.39 -13.67
N ALA A 54 2.63 -1.13 -14.07
CA ALA A 54 3.51 -0.03 -13.68
C ALA A 54 3.35 0.32 -12.19
N ALA A 55 2.11 0.29 -11.68
CA ALA A 55 1.82 0.46 -10.26
C ALA A 55 2.44 -0.66 -9.42
N LEU A 56 2.32 -1.92 -9.87
CA LEU A 56 2.93 -3.08 -9.20
C LEU A 56 4.46 -3.02 -9.24
N LEU A 57 5.05 -2.65 -10.37
CA LEU A 57 6.50 -2.46 -10.49
C LEU A 57 6.99 -1.35 -9.57
N GLN A 58 6.24 -0.26 -9.45
CA GLN A 58 6.56 0.83 -8.53
C GLN A 58 6.48 0.36 -7.06
N ALA A 59 5.47 -0.43 -6.70
CA ALA A 59 5.35 -1.03 -5.38
C ALA A 59 6.55 -1.95 -5.07
N PHE A 60 6.93 -2.83 -6.00
CA PHE A 60 8.11 -3.68 -5.89
C PHE A 60 9.40 -2.88 -5.70
N ARG A 61 9.55 -1.75 -6.39
CA ARG A 61 10.70 -0.85 -6.23
C ARG A 61 10.76 -0.21 -4.84
N ARG A 62 9.62 0.10 -4.24
CA ARG A 62 9.50 0.65 -2.88
C ARG A 62 9.68 -0.40 -1.78
N GLN A 63 9.51 -1.69 -2.09
CA GLN A 63 9.67 -2.78 -1.13
C GLN A 63 11.12 -2.87 -0.65
N LYS A 64 11.30 -3.16 0.66
CA LYS A 64 12.62 -3.40 1.25
C LYS A 64 13.26 -4.63 0.61
N ARG A 65 14.53 -4.52 0.23
CA ARG A 65 15.28 -5.62 -0.41
C ARG A 65 15.48 -6.83 0.53
N GLN A 66 15.53 -6.58 1.83
CA GLN A 66 15.67 -7.60 2.89
C GLN A 66 14.33 -7.88 3.60
N ALA A 67 13.21 -7.79 2.88
CA ALA A 67 11.92 -8.20 3.45
C ALA A 67 11.92 -9.72 3.70
N SER A 68 11.15 -10.15 4.71
CA SER A 68 10.85 -11.58 4.91
C SER A 68 10.26 -12.19 3.64
N ALA A 69 10.46 -13.50 3.49
CA ALA A 69 9.84 -14.25 2.41
C ALA A 69 8.31 -14.07 2.40
N GLY A 70 7.72 -14.10 1.21
CA GLY A 70 6.27 -14.11 1.04
C GLY A 70 5.63 -15.32 1.71
N VAL A 71 4.29 -15.33 1.74
CA VAL A 71 3.50 -16.47 2.24
C VAL A 71 3.75 -17.76 1.46
N ASP A 72 4.21 -17.60 0.22
CA ASP A 72 4.65 -18.66 -0.71
C ASP A 72 6.12 -19.07 -0.49
N GLY A 73 6.82 -18.47 0.48
CA GLY A 73 8.24 -18.70 0.74
C GLY A 73 9.18 -18.00 -0.25
N VAL A 74 8.66 -17.20 -1.18
CA VAL A 74 9.49 -16.55 -2.20
C VAL A 74 10.12 -15.28 -1.63
N THR A 75 11.46 -15.17 -1.75
CA THR A 75 12.18 -13.95 -1.33
C THR A 75 12.13 -12.89 -2.42
N VAL A 76 12.35 -11.62 -2.04
CA VAL A 76 12.43 -10.51 -3.00
C VAL A 76 13.49 -10.76 -4.08
N ALA A 77 14.64 -11.32 -3.68
CA ALA A 77 15.72 -11.66 -4.61
C ALA A 77 15.27 -12.70 -5.64
N LYS A 78 14.60 -13.77 -5.19
CA LYS A 78 14.11 -14.84 -6.07
C LYS A 78 13.00 -14.34 -7.00
N TYR A 79 12.09 -13.52 -6.48
CA TYR A 79 11.02 -12.90 -7.27
C TYR A 79 11.56 -11.98 -8.37
N GLN A 80 12.72 -11.34 -8.14
CA GLN A 80 13.32 -10.41 -9.09
C GLN A 80 13.89 -11.08 -10.35
N GLU A 81 14.24 -12.37 -10.29
CA GLU A 81 14.84 -13.11 -11.41
C GLU A 81 13.91 -13.15 -12.65
N GLY A 82 12.59 -13.15 -12.43
CA GLY A 82 11.56 -13.15 -13.48
C GLY A 82 10.64 -11.94 -13.40
N LEU A 83 11.15 -10.77 -12.97
CA LEU A 83 10.33 -9.64 -12.54
C LEU A 83 9.21 -9.25 -13.52
N THR A 84 9.51 -9.15 -14.81
CA THR A 84 8.52 -8.72 -15.82
C THR A 84 7.35 -9.71 -15.92
N ASP A 85 7.65 -11.00 -16.08
CA ASP A 85 6.63 -12.04 -16.18
C ASP A 85 5.84 -12.19 -14.88
N ASN A 86 6.52 -12.09 -13.74
CA ASN A 86 5.91 -12.17 -12.43
C ASN A 86 4.93 -11.01 -12.19
N ILE A 87 5.28 -9.78 -12.61
CA ILE A 87 4.40 -8.62 -12.50
C ILE A 87 3.19 -8.74 -13.43
N ARG A 88 3.39 -9.25 -14.66
CA ARG A 88 2.29 -9.49 -15.60
C ARG A 88 1.32 -10.56 -15.09
N ASP A 89 1.84 -11.69 -14.59
CA ASP A 89 1.03 -12.74 -13.97
C ASP A 89 0.26 -12.22 -12.75
N LEU A 90 0.94 -11.48 -11.86
CA LEU A 90 0.33 -10.87 -10.69
C LEU A 90 -0.77 -9.89 -11.07
N CYS A 91 -0.55 -9.05 -12.08
CA CYS A 91 -1.54 -8.11 -12.60
C CYS A 91 -2.78 -8.85 -13.09
N GLY A 92 -2.60 -9.92 -13.87
CA GLY A 92 -3.71 -10.77 -14.33
C GLY A 92 -4.50 -11.35 -13.16
N ARG A 93 -3.80 -12.00 -12.22
CA ARG A 93 -4.42 -12.64 -11.04
C ARG A 93 -5.21 -11.67 -10.17
N VAL A 94 -4.66 -10.48 -9.92
CA VAL A 94 -5.32 -9.41 -9.14
C VAL A 94 -6.64 -8.98 -9.79
N HIS A 95 -6.67 -8.85 -11.12
CA HIS A 95 -7.88 -8.46 -11.83
C HIS A 95 -8.89 -9.61 -11.99
N THR A 96 -8.42 -10.86 -12.06
CA THR A 96 -9.30 -12.03 -12.20
C THR A 96 -9.77 -12.62 -10.87
N GLY A 97 -9.17 -12.20 -9.74
CA GLY A 97 -9.48 -12.73 -8.41
C GLY A 97 -8.97 -14.16 -8.17
N ARG A 98 -7.85 -14.54 -8.80
CA ARG A 98 -7.25 -15.89 -8.70
C ARG A 98 -6.08 -15.94 -7.69
#